data_AF-J1T6D8-F1
#
_entry.id   AF-J1T6D8-F1
#
_cell.length_a   1.000
_cell.length_b   1.000
_cell.length_c   1.000
_cell.angle_alpha   90.00
_cell.angle_beta   90.00
_cell.angle_gamma   90.00
#
_symmetry.space_group_name_H-M   'P 1'
#
loop_
_entity.id
_entity.type
_entity.pdbx_description
1 polymer ?
#
loop_
_entity_poly.entity_id
_entity_poly.type
_entity_poly.pdbx_seq_one_letter_code
_entity_poly.pdbx_strand_id
1 'polypeptide(L)'
;MSSQSIDQQTMHIVLVHGAWADGSGWAKVIAPLVAEGFAVTAAPLPMTSYADDVKALEQALDRVAGPVLLAGHAYAGAVIAGVRNENVKALVYVSALVPDEGETVADVFYRTGLDPRAPQLAPDENGLIYYPHEAFAAAYAQNATNEELVVLAAVQRPISPACITAPIGRPLWKDRPSWFLIAEDDRMIAAANQRFMAERMQAMQRPFAVDHTPMVTAPETVLQVIREAAATVAAA
;
A
#
# COMPACT_ATOMS: atom_id res chain seq x y z
N MET A 1 36.79 -25.37 -1.81
CA MET A 1 36.56 -24.04 -1.19
C MET A 1 36.30 -23.08 -2.33
N SER A 2 35.04 -23.00 -2.76
CA SER A 2 34.63 -22.10 -3.83
C SER A 2 34.32 -20.76 -3.20
N SER A 3 35.01 -19.73 -3.63
CA SER A 3 34.81 -18.35 -3.22
C SER A 3 33.35 -17.96 -3.45
N GLN A 4 32.57 -17.87 -2.38
CA GLN A 4 31.33 -17.12 -2.37
C GLN A 4 31.71 -15.67 -2.68
N SER A 5 31.25 -15.19 -3.83
CA SER A 5 31.23 -13.79 -4.19
C SER A 5 30.64 -12.97 -3.05
N ILE A 6 31.39 -11.99 -2.59
CA ILE A 6 30.94 -10.97 -1.66
C ILE A 6 29.85 -10.15 -2.37
N ASP A 7 28.61 -10.36 -1.92
CA ASP A 7 27.59 -9.33 -1.67
C ASP A 7 26.95 -8.61 -2.89
N GLN A 8 26.04 -9.29 -3.59
CA GLN A 8 24.82 -8.62 -4.05
C GLN A 8 23.78 -8.80 -2.94
N GLN A 9 23.61 -7.78 -2.10
CA GLN A 9 22.59 -7.79 -1.05
C GLN A 9 21.22 -8.00 -1.70
N THR A 10 20.59 -9.15 -1.43
CA THR A 10 19.26 -9.50 -1.93
C THR A 10 18.29 -8.35 -1.65
N MET A 11 17.59 -7.88 -2.69
CA MET A 11 16.57 -6.84 -2.51
C MET A 11 15.49 -7.32 -1.54
N HIS A 12 15.13 -6.44 -0.61
CA HIS A 12 14.07 -6.69 0.36
C HIS A 12 12.80 -5.96 -0.03
N ILE A 13 11.73 -6.69 -0.26
CA ILE A 13 10.40 -6.16 -0.57
C ILE A 13 9.60 -6.05 0.71
N VAL A 14 9.30 -4.82 1.11
CA VAL A 14 8.48 -4.53 2.30
C VAL A 14 7.07 -4.16 1.85
N LEU A 15 6.11 -5.02 2.17
CA LEU A 15 4.70 -4.88 1.82
C LEU A 15 3.94 -4.23 2.98
N VAL A 16 3.15 -3.19 2.69
CA VAL A 16 2.51 -2.36 3.72
C VAL A 16 1.01 -2.29 3.45
N HIS A 17 0.22 -2.68 4.44
CA HIS A 17 -1.24 -2.79 4.34
C HIS A 17 -1.96 -1.45 4.55
N GLY A 18 -3.11 -1.27 3.91
CA GLY A 18 -3.98 -0.11 4.10
C GLY A 18 -4.86 -0.17 5.35
N ALA A 19 -5.81 0.76 5.43
CA ALA A 19 -6.89 0.77 6.40
C ALA A 19 -7.76 -0.49 6.26
N TRP A 20 -8.30 -1.00 7.37
CA TRP A 20 -9.16 -2.21 7.39
C TRP A 20 -8.52 -3.49 6.85
N ALA A 21 -7.20 -3.50 6.72
CA ALA A 21 -6.40 -4.64 6.33
C ALA A 21 -5.29 -4.91 7.35
N ASP A 22 -4.62 -6.05 7.18
CA ASP A 22 -3.36 -6.38 7.84
C ASP A 22 -2.40 -7.04 6.84
N GLY A 23 -1.29 -7.60 7.34
CA GLY A 23 -0.30 -8.28 6.49
C GLY A 23 -0.84 -9.50 5.72
N SER A 24 -1.94 -10.10 6.15
CA SER A 24 -2.50 -11.30 5.51
C SER A 24 -3.08 -11.03 4.11
N GLY A 25 -3.48 -9.79 3.81
CA GLY A 25 -3.91 -9.39 2.47
C GLY A 25 -2.84 -9.63 1.40
N TRP A 26 -1.57 -9.63 1.78
CA TRP A 26 -0.45 -9.87 0.88
C TRP A 26 -0.08 -11.34 0.70
N ALA A 27 -0.81 -12.29 1.30
CA ALA A 27 -0.44 -13.72 1.31
C ALA A 27 -0.15 -14.29 -0.09
N LYS A 28 -0.98 -13.93 -1.09
CA LYS A 28 -0.82 -14.37 -2.48
C LYS A 28 0.33 -13.69 -3.24
N VAL A 29 0.88 -12.61 -2.70
CA VAL A 29 2.02 -11.87 -3.26
C VAL A 29 3.33 -12.29 -2.59
N ILE A 30 3.30 -12.59 -1.29
CA ILE A 30 4.49 -12.96 -0.51
C ILE A 30 5.16 -14.23 -1.06
N ALA A 31 4.41 -15.33 -1.18
CA ALA A 31 5.01 -16.62 -1.54
C ALA A 31 5.66 -16.62 -2.94
N PRO A 32 5.05 -16.04 -4.00
CA PRO A 32 5.71 -15.90 -5.30
C PRO A 32 7.02 -15.10 -5.25
N LEU A 33 7.04 -13.95 -4.56
CA LEU A 33 8.26 -13.13 -4.45
C LEU A 33 9.38 -13.87 -3.70
N VAL A 34 9.06 -14.61 -2.64
CA VAL A 34 10.04 -15.45 -1.93
C VAL A 34 10.56 -16.56 -2.83
N ALA A 35 9.69 -17.21 -3.61
CA ALA A 35 10.09 -18.24 -4.57
C ALA A 35 11.02 -17.70 -5.69
N GLU A 36 10.90 -16.41 -6.00
CA GLU A 36 11.77 -15.68 -6.94
C GLU A 36 13.11 -15.23 -6.31
N GLY A 37 13.31 -15.48 -5.02
CA GLY A 37 14.57 -15.19 -4.31
C GLY A 37 14.63 -13.82 -3.65
N PHE A 38 13.52 -13.06 -3.60
CA PHE A 38 13.46 -11.82 -2.82
C PHE A 38 13.34 -12.11 -1.32
N ALA A 39 13.94 -11.25 -0.50
CA ALA A 39 13.56 -11.17 0.90
C ALA A 39 12.23 -10.39 1.01
N VAL A 40 11.29 -10.86 1.83
CA VAL A 40 9.95 -10.25 1.92
C VAL A 40 9.54 -10.03 3.37
N THR A 41 8.93 -8.90 3.67
CA THR A 41 8.31 -8.63 4.97
C THR A 41 7.00 -7.89 4.77
N ALA A 42 5.94 -8.36 5.44
CA ALA A 42 4.72 -7.56 5.60
C ALA A 42 4.86 -6.72 6.88
N ALA A 43 4.96 -5.40 6.72
CA ALA A 43 5.13 -4.49 7.85
C ALA A 43 3.80 -4.30 8.60
N PRO A 44 3.76 -4.50 9.93
CA PRO A 44 2.56 -4.25 10.72
C PRO A 44 2.44 -2.76 11.02
N LEU A 45 1.26 -2.18 10.78
CA LEU A 45 0.95 -0.81 11.14
C LEU A 45 -0.04 -0.76 12.33
N PRO A 46 0.18 0.11 13.33
CA PRO A 46 -0.70 0.22 14.49
C PRO A 46 -2.09 0.83 14.19
N MET A 47 -2.24 1.62 13.11
CA MET A 47 -3.48 2.34 12.74
C MET A 47 -3.95 3.37 13.79
N THR A 48 -3.04 3.89 14.61
CA THR A 48 -3.34 4.84 15.71
C THR A 48 -3.20 6.31 15.30
N SER A 49 -2.18 6.61 14.50
CA SER A 49 -1.96 7.93 13.90
C SER A 49 -1.01 7.81 12.70
N TYR A 50 -1.01 8.81 11.83
CA TYR A 50 -0.08 8.84 10.68
C TYR A 50 1.38 8.76 11.12
N ALA A 51 1.75 9.51 12.17
CA ALA A 51 3.11 9.54 12.68
C ALA A 51 3.52 8.20 13.30
N ASP A 52 2.62 7.53 14.02
CA ASP A 52 2.89 6.21 14.59
C ASP A 52 3.03 5.14 13.51
N ASP A 53 2.22 5.20 12.45
CA ASP A 53 2.32 4.27 11.32
C ASP A 53 3.64 4.43 10.56
N VAL A 54 4.06 5.67 10.30
CA VAL A 54 5.38 5.94 9.70
C VAL A 54 6.50 5.43 10.62
N LYS A 55 6.42 5.70 11.92
CA LYS A 55 7.42 5.23 12.90
C LYS A 55 7.48 3.71 12.97
N ALA A 56 6.33 3.02 12.95
CA ALA A 56 6.28 1.56 12.96
C ALA A 56 6.92 0.98 11.68
N LEU A 57 6.69 1.60 10.53
CA LEU A 57 7.33 1.21 9.28
C LEU A 57 8.85 1.45 9.32
N GLU A 58 9.32 2.58 9.84
CA GLU A 58 10.76 2.83 10.04
C GLU A 58 11.41 1.74 10.91
N GLN A 59 10.77 1.36 12.01
CA GLN A 59 11.26 0.29 12.88
C GLN A 59 11.27 -1.08 12.19
N ALA A 60 10.34 -1.33 11.27
CA ALA A 60 10.38 -2.52 10.43
C ALA A 60 11.55 -2.47 9.44
N LEU A 61 11.82 -1.29 8.86
CA LEU A 61 12.93 -1.06 7.94
C LEU A 61 14.31 -1.17 8.61
N ASP A 62 14.44 -0.80 9.88
CA ASP A 62 15.68 -0.97 10.65
C ASP A 62 16.09 -2.44 10.83
N ARG A 63 15.15 -3.37 10.63
CA ARG A 63 15.37 -4.82 10.78
C ARG A 63 15.71 -5.52 9.47
N VAL A 64 15.65 -4.82 8.34
CA VAL A 64 15.95 -5.38 7.03
C VAL A 64 17.32 -4.90 6.55
N ALA A 65 18.00 -5.74 5.77
CA ALA A 65 19.30 -5.43 5.20
C ALA A 65 19.19 -5.30 3.67
N GLY A 66 20.09 -4.52 3.07
CA GLY A 66 20.14 -4.33 1.63
C GLY A 66 19.16 -3.30 1.08
N PRO A 67 19.11 -3.16 -0.26
CA PRO A 67 18.21 -2.21 -0.92
C PRO A 67 16.75 -2.64 -0.73
N VAL A 68 15.91 -1.68 -0.35
CA VAL A 68 14.49 -1.90 -0.06
C VAL A 68 13.61 -1.36 -1.18
N LEU A 69 12.62 -2.15 -1.56
CA LEU A 69 11.45 -1.72 -2.32
C LEU A 69 10.24 -1.74 -1.40
N LEU A 70 9.56 -0.60 -1.26
CA LEU A 70 8.31 -0.51 -0.50
C LEU A 70 7.12 -0.66 -1.44
N ALA A 71 6.17 -1.52 -1.11
CA ALA A 71 4.88 -1.60 -1.79
C ALA A 71 3.75 -1.31 -0.80
N GLY A 72 3.00 -0.23 -1.02
CA GLY A 72 1.94 0.22 -0.12
C GLY A 72 0.57 0.19 -0.79
N HIS A 73 -0.40 -0.44 -0.13
CA HIS A 73 -1.80 -0.45 -0.55
C HIS A 73 -2.64 0.65 0.14
N ALA A 74 -3.52 1.31 -0.63
CA ALA A 74 -4.49 2.26 -0.10
C ALA A 74 -3.84 3.32 0.80
N TYR A 75 -4.28 3.42 2.06
CA TYR A 75 -3.72 4.32 3.07
C TYR A 75 -2.19 4.23 3.22
N ALA A 76 -1.60 3.03 3.04
CA ALA A 76 -0.16 2.86 3.15
C ALA A 76 0.63 3.67 2.12
N GLY A 77 0.01 4.14 1.03
CA GLY A 77 0.65 5.08 0.11
C GLY A 77 1.21 6.32 0.82
N ALA A 78 0.45 6.90 1.74
CA ALA A 78 0.89 8.04 2.54
C ALA A 78 2.00 7.64 3.52
N VAL A 79 1.89 6.45 4.11
CA VAL A 79 2.85 5.93 5.11
C VAL A 79 4.20 5.65 4.47
N ILE A 80 4.26 4.92 3.34
CA ILE A 80 5.53 4.64 2.65
C ILE A 80 6.18 5.90 2.08
N ALA A 81 5.40 6.94 1.77
CA ALA A 81 5.93 8.24 1.38
C ALA A 81 6.49 9.04 2.56
N GLY A 82 6.11 8.71 3.79
CA GLY A 82 6.53 9.40 5.01
C GLY A 82 7.91 8.99 5.53
N VAL A 83 8.43 7.83 5.11
CA VAL A 83 9.71 7.31 5.62
C VAL A 83 10.92 8.09 5.07
N ARG A 84 12.04 7.97 5.78
CA ARG A 84 13.33 8.61 5.53
C ARG A 84 14.48 7.60 5.49
N ASN A 85 14.21 6.31 5.68
CA ASN A 85 15.23 5.27 5.59
C ASN A 85 15.94 5.29 4.23
N GLU A 86 17.28 5.42 4.27
CA GLU A 86 18.11 5.54 3.07
C GLU A 86 18.19 4.25 2.24
N ASN A 87 17.87 3.10 2.84
CA ASN A 87 17.84 1.82 2.14
C ASN A 87 16.68 1.72 1.16
N VAL A 88 15.62 2.53 1.31
CA VAL A 88 14.49 2.56 0.37
C VAL A 88 14.94 3.15 -0.96
N LYS A 89 14.88 2.33 -2.02
CA LYS A 89 15.32 2.68 -3.38
C LYS A 89 14.18 2.88 -4.37
N ALA A 90 13.02 2.29 -4.14
CA ALA A 90 11.84 2.42 -5.00
C ALA A 90 10.54 2.28 -4.23
N LEU A 91 9.47 2.84 -4.80
CA LEU A 91 8.12 2.85 -4.23
C LEU A 91 7.12 2.26 -5.23
N VAL A 92 6.27 1.35 -4.77
CA VAL A 92 5.15 0.79 -5.51
C VAL A 92 3.87 1.15 -4.78
N TYR A 93 2.98 1.84 -5.47
CA TYR A 93 1.68 2.27 -4.98
C TYR A 93 0.60 1.39 -5.59
N VAL A 94 -0.15 0.67 -4.75
CA VAL A 94 -1.22 -0.24 -5.19
C VAL A 94 -2.56 0.34 -4.76
N SER A 95 -3.34 0.84 -5.72
CA SER A 95 -4.64 1.47 -5.43
C SER A 95 -4.55 2.46 -4.24
N ALA A 96 -3.54 3.35 -4.28
CA ALA A 96 -3.06 4.02 -3.08
C ALA A 96 -3.55 5.46 -2.92
N LEU A 97 -3.53 5.96 -1.68
CA LEU A 97 -3.69 7.38 -1.34
C LEU A 97 -2.31 7.98 -1.07
N VAL A 98 -1.92 8.96 -1.86
CA VAL A 98 -0.56 9.52 -1.86
C VAL A 98 -0.64 11.04 -1.84
N PRO A 99 -0.88 11.67 -0.67
CA PRO A 99 -0.89 13.12 -0.54
C PRO A 99 0.48 13.75 -0.88
N ASP A 100 0.48 15.04 -1.22
CA ASP A 100 1.66 15.89 -1.31
C ASP A 100 1.87 16.65 0.02
N GLU A 101 3.02 17.31 0.15
CA GLU A 101 3.39 18.10 1.31
C GLU A 101 2.29 19.09 1.70
N GLY A 102 1.87 19.02 2.97
CA GLY A 102 0.81 19.85 3.53
C GLY A 102 -0.61 19.32 3.29
N GLU A 103 -0.82 18.37 2.37
CA GLU A 103 -2.11 17.69 2.20
C GLU A 103 -2.29 16.57 3.23
N THR A 104 -3.55 16.20 3.47
CA THR A 104 -3.93 15.05 4.28
C THR A 104 -4.36 13.87 3.39
N VAL A 105 -4.43 12.66 3.96
CA VAL A 105 -5.00 11.51 3.25
C VAL A 105 -6.47 11.75 2.90
N ALA A 106 -7.21 12.40 3.80
CA ALA A 106 -8.62 12.74 3.58
C ALA A 106 -8.81 13.67 2.38
N ASP A 107 -7.93 14.66 2.18
CA ASP A 107 -8.01 15.60 1.05
C ASP A 107 -7.99 14.87 -0.30
N VAL A 108 -7.06 13.92 -0.45
CA VAL A 108 -6.93 13.15 -1.70
C VAL A 108 -7.97 12.04 -1.85
N PHE A 109 -8.46 11.48 -0.74
CA PHE A 109 -9.51 10.45 -0.75
C PHE A 109 -10.85 11.03 -1.21
N TYR A 110 -11.25 12.18 -0.65
CA TYR A 110 -12.56 12.79 -0.92
C TYR A 110 -12.60 13.71 -2.14
N ARG A 111 -11.48 13.89 -2.85
CA ARG A 111 -11.30 14.87 -3.93
C ARG A 111 -12.41 14.88 -4.99
N THR A 112 -12.92 13.72 -5.39
CA THR A 112 -13.98 13.58 -6.42
C THR A 112 -15.30 13.04 -5.85
N GLY A 113 -15.45 12.99 -4.53
CA GLY A 113 -16.53 12.28 -3.87
C GLY A 113 -16.35 10.75 -3.85
N LEU A 114 -17.20 10.07 -3.10
CA LEU A 114 -17.18 8.62 -2.92
C LEU A 114 -18.14 7.91 -3.88
N ASP A 115 -17.83 6.66 -4.22
CA ASP A 115 -18.77 5.78 -4.91
C ASP A 115 -20.00 5.54 -4.02
N PRO A 116 -21.23 5.60 -4.54
CA PRO A 116 -22.45 5.39 -3.75
C PRO A 116 -22.59 3.98 -3.17
N ARG A 117 -21.78 3.01 -3.62
CA ARG A 117 -21.71 1.65 -3.03
C ARG A 117 -20.78 1.58 -1.82
N ALA A 118 -19.90 2.56 -1.63
CA ALA A 118 -19.09 2.65 -0.44
C ALA A 118 -19.96 3.09 0.75
N PRO A 119 -19.79 2.50 1.93
CA PRO A 119 -20.57 2.87 3.11
C PRO A 119 -20.18 4.27 3.58
N GLN A 120 -21.08 4.92 4.32
CA GLN A 120 -20.69 6.08 5.09
C GLN A 120 -19.82 5.62 6.26
N LEU A 121 -18.62 6.17 6.34
CA LEU A 121 -17.63 5.83 7.36
C LEU A 121 -17.58 6.92 8.43
N ALA A 122 -17.69 6.51 9.68
CA ALA A 122 -17.59 7.39 10.84
C ALA A 122 -16.92 6.65 12.01
N PRO A 123 -16.27 7.36 12.92
CA PRO A 123 -15.77 6.75 14.16
C PRO A 123 -16.92 6.20 15.00
N ASP A 124 -16.68 5.07 15.65
CA ASP A 124 -17.56 4.52 16.68
C ASP A 124 -17.42 5.28 18.02
N GLU A 125 -18.07 4.77 19.07
CA GLU A 125 -17.97 5.35 20.43
C GLU A 125 -16.56 5.32 21.01
N ASN A 126 -15.66 4.49 20.47
CA ASN A 126 -14.25 4.40 20.86
C ASN A 126 -13.34 5.28 19.98
N GLY A 127 -13.91 6.03 19.04
CA GLY A 127 -13.16 6.92 18.15
C GLY A 127 -12.44 6.21 17.01
N LEU A 128 -12.82 4.96 16.70
CA LEU A 128 -12.20 4.17 15.64
C LEU A 128 -13.17 3.95 14.46
N ILE A 129 -12.65 3.98 13.25
CA ILE A 129 -13.44 3.73 12.04
C ILE A 129 -13.29 2.26 11.65
N TYR A 130 -14.34 1.49 11.87
CA TYR A 130 -14.47 0.11 11.36
C TYR A 130 -15.14 0.12 9.99
N TYR A 131 -14.78 -0.85 9.16
CA TYR A 131 -15.47 -1.08 7.90
C TYR A 131 -16.59 -2.10 8.11
N PRO A 132 -17.85 -1.77 7.74
CA PRO A 132 -18.97 -2.69 7.93
C PRO A 132 -18.72 -4.02 7.19
N HIS A 133 -18.94 -5.14 7.86
CA HIS A 133 -18.63 -6.47 7.33
C HIS A 133 -19.36 -6.74 6.01
N GLU A 134 -20.64 -6.39 5.96
CA GLU A 134 -21.50 -6.53 4.79
C GLU A 134 -21.09 -5.64 3.61
N ALA A 135 -20.34 -4.57 3.86
CA ALA A 135 -19.91 -3.63 2.83
C ALA A 135 -18.63 -4.08 2.11
N PHE A 136 -17.92 -5.11 2.60
CA PHE A 136 -16.66 -5.57 2.00
C PHE A 136 -16.88 -5.97 0.53
N ALA A 137 -17.93 -6.76 0.27
CA ALA A 137 -18.29 -7.19 -1.08
C ALA A 137 -18.83 -6.06 -1.97
N ALA A 138 -19.29 -4.95 -1.38
CA ALA A 138 -19.91 -3.86 -2.13
C ALA A 138 -18.87 -2.94 -2.78
N ALA A 139 -17.83 -2.56 -2.02
CA ALA A 139 -16.86 -1.56 -2.46
C ALA A 139 -15.40 -1.86 -2.11
N TYR A 140 -15.11 -2.61 -1.05
CA TYR A 140 -13.73 -2.83 -0.61
C TYR A 140 -13.01 -3.96 -1.37
N ALA A 141 -13.71 -5.05 -1.66
CA ALA A 141 -13.15 -6.24 -2.31
C ALA A 141 -14.23 -6.92 -3.16
N GLN A 142 -14.86 -6.17 -4.07
CA GLN A 142 -16.04 -6.66 -4.79
C GLN A 142 -15.78 -7.85 -5.72
N ASN A 143 -14.52 -8.13 -6.06
CA ASN A 143 -14.15 -9.27 -6.90
C ASN A 143 -13.63 -10.45 -6.07
N ALA A 144 -13.60 -10.34 -4.73
CA ALA A 144 -13.18 -11.42 -3.85
C ALA A 144 -14.24 -12.53 -3.77
N THR A 145 -13.76 -13.76 -3.56
CA THR A 145 -14.59 -14.91 -3.22
C THR A 145 -15.19 -14.76 -1.82
N ASN A 146 -16.25 -15.54 -1.52
CA ASN A 146 -16.85 -15.53 -0.19
C ASN A 146 -15.86 -15.91 0.92
N GLU A 147 -14.95 -16.86 0.66
CA GLU A 147 -13.93 -17.27 1.64
C GLU A 147 -12.96 -16.13 1.94
N GLU A 148 -12.52 -15.41 0.90
CA GLU A 148 -11.64 -14.25 1.05
C GLU A 148 -12.34 -13.10 1.79
N LEU A 149 -13.61 -12.84 1.48
CA LEU A 149 -14.41 -11.81 2.16
C LEU A 149 -14.54 -12.11 3.66
N VAL A 150 -14.77 -13.38 4.03
CA VAL A 150 -14.83 -13.81 5.44
C VAL A 150 -13.51 -13.51 6.14
N VAL A 151 -12.37 -13.84 5.52
CA VAL A 151 -11.05 -13.58 6.09
C VAL A 151 -10.78 -12.09 6.19
N LEU A 152 -10.98 -11.33 5.11
CA LEU A 152 -10.74 -9.88 5.05
C LEU A 152 -11.53 -9.13 6.14
N ALA A 153 -12.81 -9.46 6.29
CA ALA A 153 -13.64 -8.83 7.32
C ALA A 153 -13.18 -9.20 8.74
N ALA A 154 -12.75 -10.45 8.97
CA ALA A 154 -12.34 -10.93 10.28
C ALA A 154 -10.98 -10.39 10.76
N VAL A 155 -10.04 -10.17 9.84
CA VAL A 155 -8.68 -9.68 10.15
C VAL A 155 -8.56 -8.16 10.08
N GLN A 156 -9.66 -7.45 9.79
CA GLN A 156 -9.62 -6.01 9.61
C GLN A 156 -9.01 -5.31 10.83
N ARG A 157 -8.19 -4.30 10.57
CA ARG A 157 -7.72 -3.36 11.59
C ARG A 157 -8.50 -2.05 11.45
N PRO A 158 -9.20 -1.58 12.49
CA PRO A 158 -9.85 -0.28 12.41
C PRO A 158 -8.81 0.83 12.29
N ILE A 159 -9.20 1.95 11.71
CA ILE A 159 -8.32 3.11 11.53
C ILE A 159 -8.77 4.29 12.40
N SER A 160 -7.82 4.94 13.05
CA SER A 160 -8.04 6.21 13.76
C SER A 160 -8.19 7.38 12.78
N PRO A 161 -9.10 8.34 13.02
CA PRO A 161 -9.16 9.58 12.24
C PRO A 161 -7.81 10.32 12.14
N ALA A 162 -6.98 10.23 13.19
CA ALA A 162 -5.66 10.85 13.22
C ALA A 162 -4.68 10.27 12.17
N CYS A 163 -4.96 9.10 11.61
CA CYS A 163 -4.23 8.56 10.46
C CYS A 163 -4.49 9.35 9.18
N ILE A 164 -5.71 9.88 9.00
CA ILE A 164 -6.11 10.46 7.72
C ILE A 164 -6.22 11.98 7.70
N THR A 165 -6.33 12.63 8.86
CA THR A 165 -6.50 14.08 8.97
C THR A 165 -5.21 14.85 9.27
N ALA A 166 -4.09 14.15 9.49
CA ALA A 166 -2.81 14.79 9.71
C ALA A 166 -2.20 15.27 8.36
N PRO A 167 -1.73 16.52 8.25
CA PRO A 167 -1.00 16.95 7.08
C PRO A 167 0.34 16.21 7.01
N ILE A 168 0.71 15.75 5.82
CA ILE A 168 1.98 15.04 5.64
C ILE A 168 3.13 16.01 5.40
N GLY A 169 4.35 15.60 5.76
CA GLY A 169 5.56 16.32 5.38
C GLY A 169 5.97 16.04 3.93
N ARG A 170 7.10 16.61 3.49
CA ARG A 170 7.64 16.39 2.13
C ARG A 170 7.74 14.90 1.80
N PRO A 171 7.02 14.37 0.80
CA PRO A 171 6.96 12.93 0.58
C PRO A 171 8.18 12.37 -0.15
N LEU A 172 8.53 11.11 0.13
CA LEU A 172 9.68 10.40 -0.41
C LEU A 172 9.59 10.15 -1.93
N TRP A 173 8.38 10.10 -2.50
CA TRP A 173 8.20 9.91 -3.94
C TRP A 173 8.79 11.03 -4.80
N LYS A 174 9.10 12.19 -4.21
CA LYS A 174 9.83 13.26 -4.91
C LYS A 174 11.31 12.92 -5.15
N ASP A 175 11.85 11.93 -4.44
CA ASP A 175 13.29 11.56 -4.47
C ASP A 175 13.53 10.12 -4.90
N ARG A 176 12.46 9.35 -5.17
CA ARG A 176 12.53 7.92 -5.48
C ARG A 176 11.68 7.57 -6.70
N PRO A 177 12.18 6.71 -7.60
CA PRO A 177 11.36 6.20 -8.69
C PRO A 177 10.14 5.49 -8.11
N SER A 178 8.99 5.74 -8.74
CA SER A 178 7.69 5.34 -8.23
C SER A 178 6.86 4.66 -9.33
N TRP A 179 6.17 3.59 -8.98
CA TRP A 179 5.19 2.89 -9.81
C TRP A 179 3.82 3.01 -9.19
N PHE A 180 2.80 3.10 -10.03
CA PHE A 180 1.43 3.23 -9.57
C PHE A 180 0.54 2.23 -10.32
N LEU A 181 0.06 1.22 -9.60
CA LEU A 181 -1.01 0.36 -10.07
C LEU A 181 -2.33 1.10 -9.85
N ILE A 182 -2.97 1.47 -10.96
CA ILE A 182 -4.28 2.13 -10.94
C ILE A 182 -5.34 1.06 -11.10
N ALA A 183 -6.20 0.92 -10.09
CA ALA A 183 -7.35 0.02 -10.13
C ALA A 183 -8.54 0.76 -10.75
N GLU A 184 -8.86 0.45 -12.00
CA GLU A 184 -9.93 1.14 -12.76
C GLU A 184 -11.33 0.88 -12.19
N ASP A 185 -11.54 -0.28 -11.57
CA ASP A 185 -12.83 -0.67 -10.99
C ASP A 185 -12.88 -0.42 -9.48
N ASP A 186 -11.93 0.33 -8.92
CA ASP A 186 -11.89 0.65 -7.50
C ASP A 186 -13.11 1.50 -7.08
N ARG A 187 -13.84 1.00 -6.08
CA ARG A 187 -15.05 1.65 -5.51
C ARG A 187 -14.77 2.34 -4.18
N MET A 188 -13.58 2.21 -3.63
CA MET A 188 -13.13 2.95 -2.45
C MET A 188 -12.43 4.24 -2.87
N ILE A 189 -11.40 4.13 -3.72
CA ILE A 189 -10.61 5.27 -4.20
C ILE A 189 -10.86 5.41 -5.69
N ALA A 190 -11.63 6.42 -6.08
CA ALA A 190 -11.94 6.67 -7.49
C ALA A 190 -10.66 6.66 -8.35
N ALA A 191 -10.68 5.94 -9.47
CA ALA A 191 -9.54 5.86 -10.38
C ALA A 191 -9.04 7.24 -10.83
N ALA A 192 -9.94 8.24 -10.93
CA ALA A 192 -9.57 9.62 -11.21
C ALA A 192 -8.68 10.28 -10.14
N ASN A 193 -8.84 9.91 -8.86
CA ASN A 193 -7.95 10.36 -7.78
C ASN A 193 -6.60 9.65 -7.85
N GLN A 194 -6.60 8.34 -8.13
CA GLN A 194 -5.37 7.58 -8.34
C GLN A 194 -4.53 8.17 -9.49
N ARG A 195 -5.17 8.46 -10.64
CA ARG A 195 -4.53 9.11 -11.79
C ARG A 195 -3.96 10.48 -11.44
N PHE A 196 -4.76 11.33 -10.78
CA PHE A 196 -4.30 12.66 -10.35
C PHE A 196 -3.02 12.58 -9.52
N MET A 197 -2.98 11.66 -8.54
CA MET A 197 -1.80 11.47 -7.69
C MET A 197 -0.63 10.90 -8.49
N ALA A 198 -0.85 9.89 -9.33
CA ALA A 198 0.20 9.26 -10.12
C ALA A 198 0.83 10.23 -11.15
N GLU A 199 0.02 11.10 -11.77
CA GLU A 199 0.47 12.11 -12.73
C GLU A 199 1.38 13.16 -12.08
N ARG A 200 0.99 13.73 -10.92
CA ARG A 200 1.83 14.72 -10.23
C ARG A 200 3.15 14.14 -9.72
N MET A 201 3.16 12.85 -9.41
CA MET A 201 4.36 12.11 -8.99
C MET A 201 5.28 11.76 -10.18
N GLN A 202 4.79 11.93 -11.42
CA GLN A 202 5.41 11.39 -12.62
C GLN A 202 5.70 9.88 -12.49
N ALA A 203 4.82 9.15 -11.79
CA ALA A 203 4.99 7.74 -11.52
C ALA A 203 4.79 6.90 -12.80
N MET A 204 5.43 5.73 -12.87
CA MET A 204 5.15 4.74 -13.90
C MET A 204 3.77 4.12 -13.67
N GLN A 205 2.79 4.60 -14.41
CA GLN A 205 1.39 4.20 -14.30
C GLN A 205 1.14 2.84 -14.96
N ARG A 206 0.36 1.98 -14.28
CA ARG A 206 -0.08 0.67 -14.74
C ARG A 206 -1.58 0.51 -14.43
N PRO A 207 -2.46 0.96 -15.34
CA PRO A 207 -3.90 0.81 -15.17
C PRO A 207 -4.34 -0.63 -15.44
N PHE A 208 -5.18 -1.18 -14.57
CA PHE A 208 -5.80 -2.50 -14.73
C PHE A 208 -7.27 -2.47 -14.32
N ALA A 209 -8.10 -3.27 -14.99
CA ALA A 209 -9.49 -3.53 -14.61
C ALA A 209 -9.56 -4.48 -13.40
N VAL A 210 -9.24 -3.94 -12.22
CA VAL A 210 -9.21 -4.64 -10.94
C VAL A 210 -9.89 -3.81 -9.87
N ASP A 211 -10.29 -4.45 -8.77
CA ASP A 211 -10.92 -3.78 -7.64
C ASP A 211 -9.89 -3.10 -6.72
N HIS A 212 -10.37 -2.60 -5.58
CA HIS A 212 -9.54 -1.92 -4.59
C HIS A 212 -8.48 -2.83 -3.94
N THR A 213 -8.66 -4.15 -3.96
CA THR A 213 -7.80 -5.13 -3.29
C THR A 213 -7.14 -6.12 -4.27
N PRO A 214 -6.39 -5.64 -5.28
CA PRO A 214 -5.82 -6.51 -6.31
C PRO A 214 -4.78 -7.47 -5.75
N MET A 215 -4.20 -7.21 -4.57
CA MET A 215 -3.31 -8.17 -3.90
C MET A 215 -4.01 -9.48 -3.49
N VAL A 216 -5.34 -9.45 -3.34
CA VAL A 216 -6.16 -10.63 -3.03
C VAL A 216 -6.84 -11.17 -4.29
N THR A 217 -7.45 -10.28 -5.07
CA THR A 217 -8.37 -10.64 -6.15
C THR A 217 -7.68 -10.81 -7.50
N ALA A 218 -6.52 -10.16 -7.71
CA ALA A 218 -5.77 -10.18 -8.96
C ALA A 218 -4.24 -10.09 -8.72
N PRO A 219 -3.64 -10.97 -7.87
CA PRO A 219 -2.29 -10.79 -7.34
C PRO A 219 -1.20 -10.71 -8.42
N GLU A 220 -1.39 -11.34 -9.58
CA GLU A 220 -0.43 -11.26 -10.69
C GLU A 220 -0.23 -9.85 -11.22
N THR A 221 -1.26 -9.00 -11.20
CA THR A 221 -1.13 -7.59 -11.60
C THR A 221 -0.20 -6.84 -10.64
N VAL A 222 -0.32 -7.12 -9.33
CA VAL A 222 0.54 -6.53 -8.30
C VAL A 222 1.97 -7.04 -8.40
N LEU A 223 2.13 -8.36 -8.57
CA LEU A 223 3.43 -8.99 -8.77
C LEU A 223 4.14 -8.44 -10.00
N GLN A 224 3.42 -8.22 -11.12
CA GLN A 224 3.98 -7.59 -12.32
C GLN A 224 4.60 -6.22 -11.99
N VAL A 225 3.86 -5.34 -11.32
CA VAL A 225 4.35 -3.99 -11.00
C VAL A 225 5.55 -4.03 -10.04
N ILE A 226 5.50 -4.90 -9.02
CA ILE A 226 6.62 -5.09 -8.09
C ILE A 226 7.88 -5.60 -8.82
N ARG A 227 7.74 -6.57 -9.72
CA ARG A 227 8.86 -7.12 -10.51
C ARG A 227 9.48 -6.05 -11.43
N GLU A 228 8.65 -5.25 -12.10
CA GLU A 228 9.13 -4.13 -12.93
C GLU A 228 9.94 -3.11 -12.12
N ALA A 229 9.46 -2.76 -10.93
CA ALA A 229 10.14 -1.86 -10.02
C ALA A 229 11.46 -2.45 -9.49
N ALA A 230 11.45 -3.73 -9.07
CA ALA A 230 12.63 -4.43 -8.58
C ALA A 230 13.72 -4.54 -9.66
N ALA A 231 13.34 -4.87 -10.90
CA ALA A 231 14.26 -4.94 -12.04
C ALA A 231 14.92 -3.59 -12.35
N THR A 232 14.18 -2.49 -12.16
CA THR A 232 14.71 -1.13 -12.37
C THR A 232 15.74 -0.76 -11.32
N VAL A 233 15.51 -1.09 -10.05
CA VAL A 233 16.50 -0.84 -9.00
C VAL A 233 17.74 -1.71 -9.18
N ALA A 234 17.58 -2.97 -9.61
CA ALA A 234 18.72 -3.87 -9.86
C ALA A 234 19.62 -3.41 -11.02
N ALA A 235 19.09 -2.57 -11.92
CA ALA A 235 19.83 -2.04 -13.07
C ALA A 235 20.48 -0.67 -12.82
N ALA A 236 20.22 -0.03 -11.68
CA ALA A 236 20.71 1.31 -11.31
C ALA A 236 21.99 1.23 -10.48
#